data_AF-A0A1I2QLL1-F1
#
_entry.id   AF-A0A1I2QLL1-F1
#
_cell.length_a   1.000
_cell.length_b   1.000
_cell.length_c   1.000
_cell.angle_alpha   90.00
_cell.angle_beta   90.00
_cell.angle_gamma   90.00
#
_symmetry.space_group_name_H-M   'P 1'
#
loop_
_entity.id
_entity.type
_entity.pdbx_description
1 polymer ?
#
loop_
_entity_poly.entity_id
_entity_poly.type
_entity_poly.pdbx_seq_one_letter_code
_entity_poly.pdbx_strand_id
1 'polypeptide(L)'
;MENTPVFVEFKYDSIPSSVIQKCKQHLNEYYVIEEASEELTRNLIYLSWLYANGYVFRFEDGIDFPDPHYEYEDPDGEGHILNSVWMQYDLYEIIPYLKLIDKRAESSYVLPHLN
;
A
#
# COMPACT_ATOMS: atom_id res chain seq x y z
N MET A 1 -22.54 5.12 11.89
CA MET A 1 -22.60 4.93 10.43
C MET A 1 -21.33 4.20 10.07
N GLU A 2 -21.43 2.95 9.63
CA GLU A 2 -20.27 2.21 9.14
C GLU A 2 -19.77 2.92 7.88
N ASN A 3 -18.55 3.47 7.93
CA ASN A 3 -17.87 3.99 6.76
C ASN A 3 -17.39 2.80 5.95
N THR A 4 -18.28 2.18 5.16
CA THR A 4 -17.86 1.16 4.21
C THR A 4 -16.89 1.83 3.22
N PRO A 5 -15.63 1.38 3.10
CA PRO A 5 -14.72 1.93 2.13
C PRO A 5 -15.32 1.74 0.72
N VAL A 6 -15.37 2.82 -0.05
CA VAL A 6 -15.76 2.74 -1.47
C VAL A 6 -14.66 1.99 -2.19
N PHE A 7 -15.01 0.98 -2.98
CA PHE A 7 -14.04 0.27 -3.82
C PHE A 7 -13.31 1.25 -4.74
N VAL A 8 -11.98 1.19 -4.75
CA VAL A 8 -11.13 1.99 -5.62
C VAL A 8 -10.27 1.05 -6.45
N GLU A 9 -10.46 1.02 -7.76
CA GLU A 9 -9.64 0.21 -8.66
C GLU A 9 -8.15 0.64 -8.59
N PHE A 10 -7.25 -0.32 -8.35
CA PHE A 10 -5.81 -0.09 -8.43
C PHE A 10 -5.36 0.01 -9.88
N LYS A 11 -4.71 1.14 -10.25
CA LYS A 11 -4.25 1.41 -11.62
C LYS A 11 -2.74 1.62 -11.63
N TYR A 12 -1.97 0.56 -11.90
CA TYR A 12 -0.51 0.64 -11.95
C TYR A 12 0.00 1.72 -12.91
N ASP A 13 -0.62 1.86 -14.08
CA ASP A 13 -0.22 2.86 -15.09
C ASP A 13 -0.44 4.31 -14.63
N SER A 14 -1.20 4.52 -13.55
CA SER A 14 -1.41 5.83 -12.93
C SER A 14 -0.37 6.17 -11.86
N ILE A 15 0.47 5.21 -11.47
CA ILE A 15 1.49 5.40 -10.44
C ILE A 15 2.62 6.26 -11.02
N PRO A 16 3.03 7.35 -10.34
CA PRO A 16 4.10 8.20 -10.83
C PRO A 16 5.41 7.42 -11.00
N SER A 17 6.13 7.66 -12.10
CA SER A 17 7.40 6.99 -12.39
C SER A 17 8.44 7.16 -11.28
N SER A 18 8.40 8.28 -10.55
CA SER A 18 9.25 8.53 -9.38
C SER A 18 8.98 7.56 -8.23
N VAL A 19 7.72 7.15 -8.03
CA VAL A 19 7.36 6.14 -7.02
C VAL A 19 7.84 4.76 -7.46
N ILE A 20 7.65 4.42 -8.74
CA ILE A 20 8.16 3.16 -9.31
C ILE A 20 9.67 3.06 -9.15
N GLN A 21 10.42 4.13 -9.47
CA GLN A 21 11.87 4.17 -9.30
C GLN A 21 12.30 4.01 -7.84
N LYS A 22 11.59 4.64 -6.90
CA LYS A 22 11.85 4.46 -5.46
C LYS A 22 11.63 3.02 -5.01
N CYS A 23 10.54 2.39 -5.42
CA CYS A 23 10.28 0.98 -5.10
C CYS A 23 11.36 0.06 -5.68
N LYS A 24 11.85 0.33 -6.91
CA LYS A 24 12.97 -0.41 -7.51
C LYS A 24 14.26 -0.24 -6.72
N GLN A 25 14.60 1.00 -6.34
CA GLN A 25 15.77 1.30 -5.52
C GLN A 25 15.69 0.57 -4.17
N HIS A 26 14.53 0.63 -3.54
CA HIS A 26 14.26 -0.04 -2.27
C HIS A 26 14.45 -1.56 -2.37
N LEU A 27 13.86 -2.21 -3.39
CA LEU A 27 14.02 -3.64 -3.61
C LEU A 27 15.48 -4.06 -3.85
N ASN A 28 16.28 -3.21 -4.50
CA ASN A 28 17.70 -3.46 -4.73
C ASN A 28 18.54 -3.43 -3.43
N GLU A 29 18.02 -2.90 -2.32
CA GLU A 29 18.70 -2.98 -1.02
C GLU A 29 18.62 -4.39 -0.41
N TYR A 30 17.56 -5.14 -0.70
CA TYR A 30 17.33 -6.49 -0.16
C TYR A 30 17.74 -7.59 -1.14
N TYR A 31 17.68 -7.31 -2.45
CA TYR A 31 18.00 -8.27 -3.49
C TYR A 31 19.25 -7.85 -4.27
N VAL A 32 20.23 -8.75 -4.39
CA VAL A 32 21.44 -8.59 -5.22
C VAL A 32 21.12 -8.78 -6.71
N ILE A 33 19.92 -8.41 -7.15
CA ILE A 33 19.49 -8.51 -8.54
C ILE A 33 19.56 -7.08 -9.08
N GLU A 34 20.48 -6.82 -10.02
CA GLU A 34 20.68 -5.48 -10.64
C GLU A 34 19.41 -4.89 -11.28
N GLU A 35 18.35 -5.69 -11.44
CA GLU A 35 17.01 -5.26 -11.80
C GLU A 35 16.00 -6.02 -10.94
N ALA A 36 15.50 -5.40 -9.86
CA ALA A 36 14.28 -5.87 -9.21
C ALA A 36 13.23 -6.18 -10.30
N SER A 37 12.69 -7.41 -10.31
CA SER A 37 11.77 -7.81 -11.37
C SER A 37 10.57 -6.85 -11.39
N GLU A 38 10.09 -6.53 -12.59
CA GLU A 38 8.93 -5.64 -12.76
C GLU A 38 7.71 -6.18 -11.98
N GLU A 39 7.60 -7.50 -11.88
CA GLU A 39 6.58 -8.20 -11.08
C GLU A 39 6.73 -7.93 -9.57
N LEU A 40 7.94 -8.08 -9.01
CA LEU A 40 8.19 -7.78 -7.60
C LEU A 40 7.95 -6.30 -7.30
N THR A 41 8.32 -5.42 -8.22
CA THR A 41 8.06 -3.98 -8.10
C THR A 41 6.57 -3.68 -8.06
N ARG A 42 5.79 -4.28 -8.98
CA ARG A 42 4.33 -4.15 -9.04
C ARG A 42 3.67 -4.67 -7.77
N ASN A 43 4.09 -5.83 -7.29
CA ASN A 43 3.57 -6.42 -6.05
C ASN A 43 3.89 -5.54 -4.84
N LEU A 44 5.13 -5.04 -4.72
CA LEU A 44 5.51 -4.12 -3.66
C LEU A 44 4.63 -2.86 -3.66
N ILE A 45 4.41 -2.26 -4.82
CA ILE A 45 3.58 -1.05 -4.97
C ILE A 45 2.13 -1.35 -4.63
N TYR A 46 1.58 -2.46 -5.11
CA TYR A 46 0.19 -2.84 -4.83
C TYR A 46 -0.04 -3.05 -3.34
N LEU A 47 0.85 -3.80 -2.68
CA LEU A 47 0.77 -4.07 -1.25
C LEU A 47 0.92 -2.78 -0.42
N SER A 48 1.91 -1.96 -0.76
CA SER A 48 2.09 -0.65 -0.12
C SER A 48 0.88 0.26 -0.33
N TRP A 49 0.22 0.19 -1.48
CA TRP A 49 -1.00 0.94 -1.78
C TRP A 49 -2.19 0.47 -0.94
N LEU A 50 -2.38 -0.84 -0.77
CA LEU A 50 -3.42 -1.38 0.11
C LEU A 50 -3.25 -0.86 1.54
N TYR A 51 -2.03 -0.94 2.08
CA TYR A 51 -1.72 -0.44 3.41
C TYR A 51 -1.88 1.09 3.54
N ALA A 52 -1.35 1.85 2.58
CA ALA A 52 -1.40 3.31 2.60
C ALA A 52 -2.83 3.87 2.62
N ASN A 53 -3.78 3.11 2.10
CA ASN A 53 -5.16 3.52 1.92
C ASN A 53 -6.15 2.80 2.85
N GLY A 54 -5.65 2.01 3.81
CA GLY A 54 -6.49 1.37 4.83
C GLY A 54 -7.30 0.18 4.30
N TYR A 55 -6.85 -0.47 3.23
CA TYR A 55 -7.45 -1.66 2.66
C TYR A 55 -6.82 -2.96 3.20
N VAL A 56 -6.20 -2.88 4.38
CA VAL A 56 -5.64 -4.04 5.10
C VAL A 56 -6.26 -4.07 6.50
N PHE A 57 -6.86 -5.19 6.85
CA PHE A 57 -7.47 -5.45 8.15
C PHE A 57 -6.50 -6.25 9.03
N ARG A 58 -6.26 -5.75 10.23
CA ARG A 58 -5.47 -6.46 11.25
C ARG A 58 -6.38 -7.20 12.21
N PHE A 59 -6.17 -8.51 12.34
CA PHE A 59 -6.88 -9.35 13.31
C PHE A 59 -6.19 -9.34 14.68
N GLU A 60 -6.89 -9.83 15.70
CA GLU A 60 -6.42 -9.85 17.10
C GLU A 60 -5.17 -10.71 17.31
N ASP A 61 -4.95 -11.70 16.45
CA ASP A 61 -3.74 -12.55 16.41
C ASP A 61 -2.54 -11.87 15.74
N GLY A 62 -2.70 -10.63 15.28
CA GLY A 62 -1.67 -9.84 14.62
C GLY A 62 -1.52 -10.15 13.13
N ILE A 63 -2.41 -10.94 12.53
CA ILE A 63 -2.38 -11.26 11.11
C ILE A 63 -3.07 -10.16 10.30
N ASP A 64 -2.38 -9.68 9.26
CA ASP A 64 -2.90 -8.69 8.33
C ASP A 64 -3.49 -9.39 7.10
N PHE A 65 -4.72 -9.02 6.72
CA PHE A 65 -5.41 -9.51 5.53
C PHE A 65 -5.83 -8.35 4.63
N PRO A 66 -5.79 -8.50 3.30
CA PRO A 66 -6.29 -7.47 2.40
C PRO A 66 -7.82 -7.46 2.49
N ASP A 67 -8.43 -6.30 2.23
CA ASP A 67 -9.88 -6.24 2.10
C ASP A 67 -10.34 -7.18 0.97
N PRO A 68 -11.34 -8.06 1.20
CA PRO A 68 -11.77 -9.07 0.23
C PRO A 68 -12.18 -8.53 -1.15
N HIS A 69 -12.47 -7.24 -1.27
CA HIS A 69 -12.75 -6.60 -2.56
C HIS A 69 -11.49 -6.41 -3.42
N TYR A 70 -10.30 -6.57 -2.84
CA TYR A 70 -9.02 -6.48 -3.53
C TYR A 70 -8.46 -7.88 -3.73
N GLU A 71 -8.37 -8.29 -5.00
CA GLU A 71 -7.75 -9.57 -5.34
C GLU A 71 -6.26 -9.52 -5.01
N TYR A 72 -5.83 -10.47 -4.18
CA TYR A 72 -4.43 -10.78 -3.95
C TYR A 72 -4.32 -12.31 -3.98
N GLU A 73 -3.73 -12.84 -5.06
CA GLU A 73 -3.34 -14.24 -5.09
C GLU A 73 -2.00 -14.36 -4.38
N ASP A 74 -2.10 -14.78 -3.12
CA ASP A 74 -0.96 -15.37 -2.45
C ASP A 74 -0.69 -16.75 -3.08
N PRO A 75 0.50 -17.02 -3.65
CA PRO A 75 0.84 -18.33 -4.20
C PRO A 75 0.74 -19.47 -3.17
N ASP A 76 0.87 -19.16 -1.87
CA ASP A 76 0.83 -20.15 -0.77
C ASP A 76 -0.44 -20.04 0.09
N GLY A 77 -1.25 -18.98 -0.10
CA GLY A 77 -2.54 -18.81 0.58
C GLY A 77 -2.48 -18.49 2.08
N GLU A 78 -1.33 -18.07 2.60
CA GLU A 78 -1.10 -17.83 4.03
C GLU A 78 -1.00 -16.32 4.33
N GLY A 79 -1.92 -15.76 5.13
CA GLY A 79 -1.88 -14.36 5.59
C GLY A 79 -0.58 -13.94 6.31
N HIS A 80 0.30 -14.90 6.63
CA HIS A 80 1.68 -14.66 7.05
C HIS A 80 2.52 -13.94 6.00
N ILE A 81 2.19 -14.04 4.71
CA ILE A 81 2.96 -13.42 3.63
C ILE A 81 2.79 -11.90 3.64
N LEU A 82 1.59 -11.36 3.91
CA LEU A 82 1.41 -9.89 3.99
C LEU A 82 2.23 -9.26 5.12
N ASN A 83 2.21 -9.87 6.29
CA ASN A 83 3.04 -9.44 7.42
C ASN A 83 4.54 -9.63 7.14
N SER A 84 4.90 -10.75 6.50
CA SER A 84 6.28 -11.02 6.09
C SER A 84 6.77 -9.95 5.11
N VAL A 85 5.97 -9.59 4.11
CA VAL A 85 6.28 -8.51 3.16
C VAL A 85 6.38 -7.17 3.88
N TRP A 86 5.43 -6.86 4.78
CA TRP A 86 5.45 -5.63 5.58
C TRP A 86 6.78 -5.44 6.31
N MET A 87 7.26 -6.50 6.97
CA MET A 87 8.48 -6.49 7.76
C MET A 87 9.75 -6.65 6.91
N GLN A 88 9.71 -7.44 5.84
CA GLN A 88 10.88 -7.74 5.02
C GLN A 88 11.28 -6.55 4.14
N TYR A 89 10.31 -5.74 3.70
CA TYR A 89 10.56 -4.63 2.79
C TYR A 89 10.24 -3.27 3.39
N ASP A 90 10.19 -3.15 4.72
CA ASP A 90 10.05 -1.86 5.42
C ASP A 90 9.01 -0.93 4.76
N LEU A 91 7.80 -1.45 4.50
CA LEU A 91 6.80 -0.77 3.65
C LEU A 91 6.42 0.64 4.12
N TYR A 92 6.65 0.94 5.40
CA TYR A 92 6.46 2.27 5.99
C TYR A 92 7.26 3.37 5.26
N GLU A 93 8.36 3.03 4.59
CA GLU A 93 9.15 3.98 3.80
C GLU A 93 8.51 4.30 2.45
N ILE A 94 7.73 3.36 1.90
CA ILE A 94 7.08 3.47 0.58
C ILE A 94 5.66 4.05 0.68
N ILE A 95 4.93 3.72 1.74
CA ILE A 95 3.54 4.14 1.99
C ILE A 95 3.27 5.63 1.81
N PRO A 96 4.13 6.56 2.28
CA PRO A 96 3.88 8.00 2.14
C PRO A 96 3.69 8.46 0.69
N TYR A 97 4.20 7.70 -0.29
CA TYR A 97 4.10 8.02 -1.71
C TYR A 97 2.83 7.49 -2.39
N LEU A 98 2.11 6.57 -1.74
CA LEU A 98 0.99 5.82 -2.32
C LEU A 98 -0.36 6.11 -1.66
N LYS A 99 -0.34 6.93 -0.60
CA LYS A 99 -1.55 7.40 0.06
C LYS A 99 -2.34 8.26 -0.92
N LEU A 100 -3.57 7.86 -1.22
CA LEU A 100 -4.51 8.70 -1.93
C LEU A 100 -4.82 9.90 -1.04
N ILE A 101 -4.56 11.10 -1.55
CA ILE A 101 -5.01 12.32 -0.90
C ILE A 101 -6.53 12.30 -1.01
N ASP A 102 -7.21 12.05 0.10
CA ASP A 102 -8.65 12.21 0.17
C ASP A 102 -8.98 13.69 -0.05
N LYS A 103 -9.36 14.05 -1.28
CA LYS A 103 -9.78 15.41 -1.63
C LYS A 103 -11.02 15.87 -0.86
N ARG A 104 -11.71 15.00 -0.11
CA ARG A 104 -12.79 15.38 0.81
C ARG A 104 -12.26 15.89 2.16
N ALA A 105 -11.10 15.41 2.60
CA ALA A 105 -10.44 15.91 3.82
C ALA A 105 -9.90 17.34 3.64
N GLU A 106 -9.56 17.75 2.41
CA GLU A 106 -9.11 19.11 2.11
C GLU A 106 -10.25 20.16 2.13
N SER A 107 -11.52 19.75 2.03
CA SER A 107 -12.67 20.67 2.18
C SER A 107 -13.14 20.85 3.63
N SER A 108 -12.51 20.17 4.61
CA SER A 108 -12.97 20.16 6.00
C SER A 108 -12.09 20.97 6.96
N TYR A 109 -10.96 21.52 6.50
CA TYR A 109 -10.15 22.45 7.30
C TYR A 109 -10.57 23.89 7.05
N VAL A 110 -11.81 24.23 7.45
CA VAL A 110 -12.09 25.60 7.86
C VAL A 110 -11.60 25.70 9.30
N LEU A 111 -10.39 26.22 9.49
CA LEU A 111 -9.94 26.68 10.80
C LEU A 111 -11.01 27.64 11.34
N PRO A 112 -11.63 27.38 12.50
CA PRO A 112 -12.44 28.40 13.13
C PRO A 112 -11.49 29.56 13.44
N HIS A 113 -11.67 30.67 12.75
CA HIS A 113 -11.00 31.92 13.06
C HIS A 113 -11.20 32.22 14.54
N LEU A 114 -10.08 32.36 15.26
CA LEU A 114 -10.01 33.07 16.52
C LEU A 114 -10.70 34.43 16.36
N ASN A 115 -11.77 34.63 17.13
CA ASN A 115 -12.24 35.92 17.64
C ASN A 115 -12.93 35.67 18.98
#